data_AF-A0A0J0XMJ9-F1
#
_entry.id   AF-A0A0J0XMJ9-F1
#
_cell.length_a   1.000
_cell.length_b   1.000
_cell.length_c   1.000
_cell.angle_alpha   90.00
_cell.angle_beta   90.00
_cell.angle_gamma   90.00
#
_symmetry.space_group_name_H-M   'P 1'
#
loop_
_entity.id
_entity.type
_entity.pdbx_description
1 polymer ?
#
loop_
_entity_poly.entity_id
_entity_poly.type
_entity_poly.pdbx_seq_one_letter_code
_entity_poly.pdbx_strand_id
1 'polypeptide(L)'
;MRKGPSLQNFILQIELLRAYRAAVRATRPLPDSHTRRETLDWLRSDIERLRGELDDEVIRSNLSTFRRNLKTFTPALGMSGLSGTGAKLIGQRR
;
A
#
# COMPACT_ATOMS: atom_id res chain seq x y z
N MET A 1 -9.07 21.64 -20.48
CA MET A 1 -8.08 20.85 -21.25
C MET A 1 -7.56 19.74 -20.36
N ARG A 2 -7.65 18.46 -20.75
CA ARG A 2 -7.04 17.37 -19.98
C ARG A 2 -5.52 17.54 -20.06
N LYS A 3 -4.84 17.69 -18.92
CA LYS A 3 -3.38 17.70 -18.87
C LYS A 3 -2.89 16.30 -19.22
N GLY A 4 -1.95 16.22 -20.17
CA GLY A 4 -1.26 14.97 -20.49
C GLY A 4 -0.35 14.51 -19.34
N PRO A 5 0.21 13.29 -19.43
CA PRO A 5 1.18 12.82 -18.44
C PRO A 5 2.36 13.80 -18.35
N SER A 6 2.74 14.12 -17.11
CA SER A 6 3.82 15.06 -16.78
C SER A 6 4.96 14.32 -16.08
N LEU A 7 6.14 14.94 -16.01
CA LEU A 7 7.25 14.42 -15.19
C LEU A 7 6.82 14.29 -13.72
N GLN A 8 6.02 15.23 -13.23
CA GLN A 8 5.51 15.23 -11.87
C GLN A 8 4.60 14.02 -11.60
N ASN A 9 3.71 13.70 -12.54
CA ASN A 9 2.90 12.49 -12.51
C ASN A 9 3.77 11.23 -12.43
N PHE A 10 4.85 11.15 -13.22
CA PHE A 10 5.77 10.01 -13.19
C PHE A 10 6.46 9.85 -11.81
N ILE A 11 6.92 10.96 -11.22
CA ILE A 11 7.52 10.96 -9.88
C ILE A 11 6.52 10.48 -8.82
N LEU A 12 5.28 11.00 -8.87
CA LEU A 12 4.23 10.61 -7.93
C LEU A 12 3.87 9.14 -8.04
N GLN A 13 3.82 8.58 -9.26
CA GLN A 13 3.60 7.15 -9.48
C GLN A 13 4.72 6.30 -8.85
N ILE A 14 5.98 6.73 -8.96
CA ILE A 14 7.10 6.07 -8.29
C ILE A 14 6.94 6.13 -6.77
N GLU A 15 6.54 7.27 -6.21
CA GLU A 15 6.32 7.42 -4.78
C GLU A 15 5.18 6.53 -4.27
N LEU A 16 4.11 6.38 -5.04
CA LEU A 16 2.99 5.49 -4.76
C LEU A 16 3.45 4.03 -4.68
N LEU A 17 4.24 3.58 -5.67
CA LEU A 17 4.84 2.25 -5.68
C LEU A 17 5.80 2.02 -4.52
N ARG A 18 6.57 3.03 -4.12
CA ARG A 18 7.44 2.96 -2.94
C ARG A 18 6.62 2.82 -1.66
N ALA A 19 5.54 3.58 -1.52
CA ALA A 19 4.63 3.49 -0.39
C ALA A 19 3.97 2.10 -0.31
N TYR A 20 3.50 1.55 -1.43
CA TYR A 20 2.95 0.19 -1.48
C TYR A 20 3.97 -0.86 -1.04
N ARG A 21 5.22 -0.78 -1.52
CA ARG A 21 6.27 -1.71 -1.09
C ARG A 21 6.57 -1.60 0.40
N ALA A 22 6.49 -0.41 0.99
CA ALA A 22 6.59 -0.23 2.44
C ALA A 22 5.44 -0.93 3.16
N ALA A 23 4.21 -0.78 2.66
CA ALA A 23 3.02 -1.47 3.15
C ALA A 23 3.18 -2.99 3.15
N VAL A 24 3.71 -3.56 2.05
CA VAL A 24 3.97 -4.99 1.92
C VAL A 24 4.95 -5.52 2.96
N ARG A 25 5.94 -4.70 3.35
CA ARG A 25 6.89 -5.05 4.40
C ARG A 25 6.29 -4.89 5.80
N ALA A 26 5.48 -3.85 6.01
CA ALA A 26 4.80 -3.58 7.27
C ALA A 26 3.81 -4.68 7.67
N THR A 27 3.25 -5.40 6.71
CA THR A 27 2.35 -6.55 6.94
C THR A 27 3.06 -7.87 7.18
N ARG A 28 4.40 -7.95 7.08
CA ARG A 28 5.14 -9.19 7.35
C ARG A 28 4.90 -9.78 8.75
N PRO A 29 4.78 -8.99 9.83
CA PRO A 29 4.56 -9.53 11.17
C PRO A 29 3.21 -10.26 11.37
N LEU A 30 2.28 -10.17 10.42
CA LEU A 30 1.01 -10.88 10.51
C LEU A 30 1.23 -12.41 10.59
N PRO A 31 0.48 -13.12 11.44
CA PRO A 31 0.73 -14.53 11.74
C PRO A 31 0.12 -15.45 10.69
N ASP A 32 -0.98 -15.01 10.09
CA ASP A 32 -1.76 -15.77 9.14
C ASP A 32 -1.61 -15.22 7.72
N SER A 33 -1.44 -16.14 6.78
CA SER A 33 -1.23 -15.82 5.36
C SER A 33 -2.49 -15.29 4.69
N HIS A 34 -3.67 -15.76 5.12
CA HIS A 34 -4.95 -15.31 4.58
C HIS A 34 -5.24 -13.87 5.02
N THR A 35 -5.15 -13.57 6.32
CA THR A 35 -5.29 -12.21 6.87
C THR A 35 -4.26 -11.25 6.28
N ARG A 36 -3.00 -11.71 6.11
CA ARG A 36 -1.99 -10.90 5.44
C ARG A 36 -2.38 -10.59 3.99
N ARG A 37 -2.92 -11.56 3.26
CA ARG A 37 -3.35 -11.35 1.88
C ARG A 37 -4.52 -10.38 1.80
N GLU A 38 -5.54 -10.56 2.62
CA GLU A 38 -6.69 -9.66 2.69
C GLU A 38 -6.28 -8.22 3.00
N THR A 39 -5.37 -8.04 3.97
CA THR A 39 -4.80 -6.73 4.31
C THR A 39 -4.08 -6.10 3.10
N LEU A 40 -3.32 -6.90 2.34
CA LEU A 40 -2.64 -6.43 1.14
C LEU A 40 -3.58 -6.11 -0.02
N ASP A 41 -4.65 -6.86 -0.17
CA ASP A 41 -5.66 -6.63 -1.20
C ASP A 41 -6.46 -5.35 -0.88
N TRP A 42 -6.76 -5.10 0.40
CA TRP A 42 -7.31 -3.83 0.87
C TRP A 42 -6.34 -2.65 0.63
N LEU A 43 -5.06 -2.78 0.98
CA LEU A 43 -4.05 -1.74 0.72
C LEU A 43 -3.82 -1.51 -0.78
N ARG A 44 -3.98 -2.55 -1.61
CA ARG A 44 -3.85 -2.46 -3.06
C ARG A 44 -5.02 -1.71 -3.68
N SER A 45 -6.25 -1.93 -3.22
CA SER A 45 -7.44 -1.24 -3.76
C SER A 45 -7.34 0.29 -3.60
N ASP A 46 -6.73 0.74 -2.50
CA ASP A 46 -6.42 2.14 -2.22
C ASP A 46 -5.51 2.80 -3.27
N ILE A 47 -4.65 2.02 -3.91
CA ILE A 47 -3.69 2.47 -4.91
C ILE A 47 -4.22 2.26 -6.33
N GLU A 48 -4.91 1.14 -6.59
CA GLU A 48 -5.49 0.84 -7.89
C GLU A 48 -6.52 1.89 -8.34
N ARG A 49 -7.24 2.53 -7.40
CA ARG A 49 -8.15 3.64 -7.73
C ARG A 49 -7.46 4.84 -8.40
N LEU A 50 -6.14 4.97 -8.23
CA LEU A 50 -5.34 6.08 -8.79
C LEU A 50 -4.63 5.73 -10.10
N ARG A 51 -4.82 4.50 -10.61
CA ARG A 51 -4.07 4.00 -11.79
C ARG A 51 -4.22 4.88 -13.03
N GLY A 52 -5.38 5.50 -13.21
CA GLY A 52 -5.69 6.38 -14.34
C GLY A 52 -5.71 7.87 -13.99
N GLU A 53 -5.35 8.24 -12.77
CA GLU A 53 -5.39 9.62 -12.31
C GLU A 53 -4.18 10.41 -12.85
N LEU A 54 -4.42 11.63 -13.29
CA LEU A 54 -3.40 12.55 -13.82
C LEU A 54 -3.38 13.89 -13.07
N ASP A 55 -4.32 14.10 -12.15
CA ASP A 55 -4.31 15.24 -11.25
C ASP A 55 -3.30 15.02 -10.12
N ASP A 56 -2.23 15.81 -10.16
CA ASP A 56 -1.14 15.74 -9.19
C ASP A 56 -1.62 16.03 -7.74
N GLU A 57 -2.63 16.89 -7.54
CA GLU A 57 -3.15 17.20 -6.21
C GLU A 57 -3.92 16.02 -5.62
N VAL A 58 -4.73 15.36 -6.45
CA VAL A 58 -5.48 14.16 -6.06
C VAL A 58 -4.52 13.04 -5.67
N ILE A 59 -3.48 12.78 -6.48
CA ILE A 59 -2.49 11.74 -6.20
C ILE A 59 -1.72 12.07 -4.91
N ARG A 60 -1.31 13.33 -4.71
CA ARG A 60 -0.60 13.77 -3.49
C ARG A 60 -1.45 13.61 -2.23
N SER A 61 -2.71 14.06 -2.28
CA SER A 61 -3.64 13.95 -1.15
C SER A 61 -3.88 12.49 -0.76
N ASN A 62 -4.10 11.62 -1.75
CA ASN A 62 -4.28 10.20 -1.52
C ASN A 62 -3.00 9.52 -1.00
N LEU A 63 -1.83 9.86 -1.54
CA LEU A 63 -0.55 9.33 -1.06
C LEU A 63 -0.28 9.74 0.40
N SER A 64 -0.57 10.98 0.77
CA SER A 64 -0.47 11.48 2.15
C SER A 64 -1.39 10.68 3.09
N THR A 65 -2.64 10.50 2.67
CA THR A 65 -3.63 9.70 3.40
C THR A 65 -3.19 8.24 3.56
N PHE A 66 -2.70 7.61 2.49
CA PHE A 66 -2.20 6.25 2.51
C PHE A 66 -1.02 6.08 3.47
N ARG A 67 -0.03 7.00 3.42
CA ARG A 67 1.11 7.00 4.34
C ARG A 67 0.67 7.18 5.80
N ARG A 68 -0.29 8.07 6.05
CA ARG A 68 -0.87 8.27 7.39
C ARG A 68 -1.57 7.02 7.89
N ASN A 69 -2.41 6.41 7.07
CA ASN A 69 -3.10 5.17 7.39
C ASN A 69 -2.07 4.08 7.75
N LEU A 70 -1.05 3.88 6.92
CA LEU A 70 0.02 2.92 7.23
C LEU A 70 0.72 3.21 8.55
N LYS A 71 1.03 4.47 8.84
CA LYS A 71 1.67 4.84 10.11
C LYS A 71 0.77 4.53 11.32
N THR A 72 -0.54 4.69 11.18
CA THR A 72 -1.52 4.34 12.23
C THR A 72 -1.67 2.84 12.40
N PHE A 73 -1.71 2.08 11.30
CA PHE A 73 -1.93 0.62 11.34
C PHE A 73 -0.68 -0.18 11.72
N THR A 74 0.52 0.28 11.33
CA THR A 74 1.77 -0.48 11.55
C THR A 74 2.02 -0.86 13.03
N PRO A 75 1.86 0.06 14.00
CA PRO A 75 1.98 -0.28 15.42
C PRO A 75 0.94 -1.32 15.86
N ALA A 76 -0.30 -1.20 15.40
CA ALA A 76 -1.37 -2.15 15.74
C ALA A 76 -1.06 -3.58 15.25
N LEU A 77 -0.40 -3.71 14.09
CA LEU A 77 0.06 -4.99 13.55
C LEU A 77 1.21 -5.60 14.39
N GLY A 78 2.10 -4.75 14.92
CA GLY A 78 3.24 -5.18 15.76
C GLY A 78 2.85 -5.54 17.20
N MET A 79 1.81 -4.93 17.74
CA MET A 79 1.33 -5.17 19.12
C MET A 79 0.61 -6.51 19.31
N SER A 80 0.37 -7.29 18.24
CA SER A 80 -0.29 -8.59 18.32
C SER A 80 0.53 -9.68 19.04
N GLY A 81 1.74 -9.38 19.56
CA GLY A 81 2.54 -10.33 20.35
C GLY A 81 3.13 -11.48 19.53
N LEU A 82 3.22 -11.33 18.21
CA LEU A 82 3.57 -12.41 17.29
C LEU A 82 5.09 -12.44 17.07
N SER A 83 5.82 -13.08 17.98
CA SER A 83 7.27 -13.33 17.90
C SER A 83 7.64 -14.47 16.93
N GLY A 84 6.77 -14.77 15.96
CA GLY A 84 6.95 -15.85 14.98
C GLY A 84 7.55 -15.38 13.65
N THR A 85 8.10 -16.32 12.88
CA THR A 85 8.47 -16.08 11.47
C THR A 85 7.21 -15.69 10.71
N GLY A 86 7.05 -14.40 10.41
CA GLY A 86 5.83 -13.83 9.85
C GLY A 86 5.31 -14.56 8.60
N ALA A 87 4.00 -14.54 8.39
CA ALA A 87 3.33 -15.34 7.37
C ALA A 87 3.91 -15.11 5.98
N LYS A 88 4.29 -16.20 5.29
CA LYS A 88 4.70 -16.15 3.89
C LYS A 88 3.48 -15.84 3.01
N LEU A 89 3.67 -15.06 1.95
CA LEU A 89 2.63 -14.94 0.92
C LEU A 89 2.63 -16.24 0.13
N ILE A 90 1.56 -17.02 0.26
CA ILE A 90 1.34 -18.21 -0.55
C ILE A 90 0.64 -17.75 -1.82
N GLY A 91 1.23 -18.06 -2.98
CA GLY A 91 0.57 -17.84 -4.26
C GLY A 91 -0.62 -18.77 -4.38
N GLN A 92 -1.81 -18.23 -4.63
CA GLN A 92 -2.96 -19.03 -5.07
C GLN A 92 -2.90 -19.15 -6.60
N ARG A 93 -3.05 -20.37 -7.10
CA ARG A 93 -3.26 -20.64 -8.52
C ARG A 93 -4.70 -20.22 -8.81
N ARG A 94 -4.88 -19.01 -9.35
CA ARG A 94 -6.19 -18.56 -9.86
C ARG A 94 -6.47 -19.22 -11.20
#